data_AF-A0A848ZVH2-F1
#
_entry.id   AF-A0A848ZVH2-F1
#
_cell.length_a   1.000
_cell.length_b   1.000
_cell.length_c   1.000
_cell.angle_alpha   90.00
_cell.angle_beta   90.00
_cell.angle_gamma   90.00
#
_symmetry.space_group_name_H-M   'P 1'
#
loop_
_entity.id
_entity.type
_entity.pdbx_description
1 polymer ?
#
loop_
_entity_poly.entity_id
_entity_poly.type
_entity_poly.pdbx_seq_one_letter_code
_entity_poly.pdbx_strand_id
1 'polypeptide(L)'
;SILMNILKFENLDLCSLGMVNAPAGDSSYEEIILMDVSKKYYKKCIVKDDTLKGAILMGDKNEFAEFKRLIEEEIELSEKRNELLRGQSNSVPLKGKLVCSCSQVGEGNLLETISGGCDDFSKLCSETGAGLGCGSCKPEIQDILKKQLQTVTS
;
A
#
# COMPACT_ATOMS: atom_id res chain seq x y z
N SER A 1 -13.47 4.37 5.67
CA SER A 1 -12.81 4.47 4.35
C SER A 1 -12.22 5.85 4.19
N ILE A 2 -10.94 5.91 3.83
CA ILE A 2 -10.26 7.16 3.49
C ILE A 2 -10.46 7.48 2.00
N LEU A 3 -10.35 8.76 1.61
CA LEU A 3 -10.31 9.14 0.21
C LEU A 3 -9.00 8.65 -0.41
N MET A 4 -9.07 8.04 -1.59
CA MET A 4 -7.89 7.62 -2.33
C MET A 4 -8.13 7.67 -3.84
N ASN A 5 -7.09 8.04 -4.58
CA ASN A 5 -7.09 7.98 -6.04
C ASN A 5 -5.81 7.28 -6.50
N ILE A 6 -5.93 6.38 -7.48
CA ILE A 6 -4.79 5.70 -8.11
C ILE A 6 -4.91 5.93 -9.61
N LEU A 7 -3.88 6.53 -10.20
CA LEU A 7 -3.74 6.80 -11.63
C LEU A 7 -2.52 6.04 -12.16
N LYS A 8 -2.72 5.32 -13.26
CA LYS A 8 -1.67 4.53 -13.90
C LYS A 8 -1.46 5.04 -15.32
N PHE A 9 -0.27 5.56 -15.57
CA PHE A 9 0.22 5.88 -16.90
C PHE A 9 1.26 4.84 -17.30
N GLU A 10 1.57 4.78 -18.60
CA GLU A 10 2.50 3.78 -19.15
C GLU A 10 3.87 3.76 -18.45
N ASN A 11 4.35 4.91 -17.98
CA ASN A 11 5.65 5.07 -17.35
C ASN A 11 5.59 5.86 -16.03
N LEU A 12 4.43 5.91 -15.40
CA LEU A 12 4.24 6.66 -14.15
C LEU A 12 3.07 6.09 -13.36
N ASP A 13 3.36 5.59 -12.16
CA ASP A 13 2.36 5.34 -11.13
C ASP A 13 2.15 6.61 -10.30
N LEU A 14 0.90 6.97 -10.03
CA LEU A 14 0.54 8.07 -9.14
C LEU A 14 -0.60 7.62 -8.23
N CYS A 15 -0.49 7.88 -6.94
CA CYS A 15 -1.59 7.72 -6.02
C CYS A 15 -1.64 8.83 -4.96
N SER A 16 -2.84 9.07 -4.46
CA SER A 16 -3.09 9.93 -3.30
C SER A 16 -3.95 9.19 -2.29
N LEU A 17 -3.68 9.44 -1.01
CA LEU A 17 -4.29 8.80 0.14
C LEU A 17 -4.63 9.90 1.16
N GLY A 18 -5.86 9.94 1.65
CA GLY A 18 -6.27 10.88 2.70
C GLY A 18 -6.06 12.35 2.32
N MET A 19 -5.50 13.12 3.25
CA MET A 19 -5.25 14.55 3.11
C MET A 19 -4.03 14.83 2.20
N VAL A 20 -4.23 15.58 1.12
CA VAL A 20 -3.16 15.95 0.17
C VAL A 20 -2.51 17.30 0.46
N ASN A 21 -3.19 18.17 1.21
CA ASN A 21 -2.73 19.49 1.60
C ASN A 21 -2.98 19.71 3.09
N ALA A 22 -1.98 20.20 3.82
CA ALA A 22 -2.20 20.64 5.19
C ALA A 22 -3.14 21.87 5.21
N PRO A 23 -4.00 22.03 6.23
CA PRO A 23 -4.80 23.24 6.41
C PRO A 23 -3.91 24.48 6.52
N ALA A 24 -4.24 25.53 5.75
CA ALA A 24 -3.46 26.77 5.76
C ALA A 24 -3.46 27.42 7.15
N GLY A 25 -2.28 27.75 7.66
CA GLY A 25 -2.11 28.43 8.94
C GLY A 25 -2.17 27.54 10.18
N ASP A 26 -2.29 26.22 10.03
CA ASP A 26 -2.24 25.27 11.15
C ASP A 26 -0.85 24.63 11.25
N SER A 27 -0.05 25.07 12.23
CA SER A 27 1.30 24.56 12.46
C SER A 27 1.35 23.20 13.18
N SER A 28 0.20 22.63 13.54
CA SER A 28 0.14 21.24 14.06
C SER A 28 0.33 20.19 12.96
N TYR A 29 0.27 20.60 11.70
CA TYR A 29 0.55 19.74 10.56
C TYR A 29 1.97 19.94 10.05
N GLU A 30 2.64 18.83 9.77
CA GLU A 30 3.94 18.79 9.14
C GLU A 30 3.79 18.27 7.71
N GLU A 31 4.39 18.97 6.74
CA GLU A 31 4.54 18.46 5.37
C GLU A 31 5.95 17.91 5.19
N ILE A 32 6.06 16.63 4.83
CA ILE A 32 7.35 16.00 4.54
C ILE A 32 7.40 15.61 3.08
N ILE A 33 8.41 16.10 2.35
CA ILE A 33 8.54 15.92 0.90
C ILE A 33 9.88 15.28 0.57
N LEU A 34 9.83 14.18 -0.18
CA LEU A 34 10.97 13.54 -0.83
C LEU A 34 10.74 13.53 -2.33
N MET A 35 11.70 14.03 -3.11
CA MET A 35 11.56 14.09 -4.56
C MET A 35 12.89 13.90 -5.29
N ASP A 36 12.82 13.18 -6.41
CA ASP A 36 13.88 13.10 -7.43
C ASP A 36 13.24 13.38 -8.78
N VAL A 37 13.48 14.58 -9.30
CA VAL A 37 12.90 15.07 -10.56
C VAL A 37 13.36 14.22 -11.74
N SER A 38 14.64 13.82 -11.76
CA SER A 38 15.21 13.04 -12.86
C SER A 38 14.58 11.66 -12.97
N LYS A 39 14.26 11.06 -11.82
CA LYS A 39 13.60 9.74 -11.72
C LYS A 39 12.08 9.81 -11.70
N LYS A 40 11.48 11.00 -11.79
CA LYS A 40 10.02 11.22 -11.66
C LYS A 40 9.46 10.63 -10.36
N TYR A 41 10.26 10.69 -9.29
CA TYR A 41 9.87 10.24 -7.96
C TYR A 41 9.39 11.42 -7.14
N TYR A 42 8.20 11.33 -6.56
CA TYR A 42 7.67 12.32 -5.65
C TYR A 42 6.85 11.64 -4.55
N LYS A 43 7.22 11.91 -3.31
CA LYS A 43 6.52 11.48 -2.11
C LYS A 43 6.24 12.71 -1.26
N LYS A 44 4.97 12.96 -0.96
CA LYS A 44 4.52 13.96 0.02
C LYS A 44 3.75 13.25 1.11
N CYS A 45 4.05 13.55 2.37
CA CYS A 45 3.34 13.05 3.54
C CYS A 45 2.81 14.24 4.34
N ILE A 46 1.57 14.15 4.80
CA ILE A 46 0.97 15.08 5.76
C ILE A 46 0.90 14.36 7.10
N VAL A 47 1.63 14.85 8.10
CA VAL A 47 1.72 14.26 9.44
C VAL A 47 1.11 15.22 10.46
N LYS A 48 0.40 14.68 11.43
CA LYS A 48 -0.11 15.43 12.59
C LYS A 48 -0.17 14.53 13.81
N ASP A 49 0.29 15.03 14.94
CA ASP A 49 0.28 14.31 16.23
C ASP A 49 0.93 12.91 16.10
N ASP A 50 2.09 12.84 15.44
CA ASP A 50 2.84 11.61 15.11
C ASP A 50 2.07 10.57 14.26
N THR A 51 0.96 10.94 13.65
CA THR A 51 0.17 10.04 12.76
C THR A 51 0.17 10.56 11.32
N LEU A 52 0.13 9.64 10.36
CA LEU A 52 0.01 9.98 8.94
C LEU A 52 -1.45 10.31 8.60
N LYS A 53 -1.72 11.55 8.16
CA LYS A 53 -3.06 12.01 7.76
C LYS A 53 -3.30 11.94 6.25
N GLY A 54 -2.23 11.86 5.47
CA GLY A 54 -2.34 11.61 4.05
C GLY A 54 -1.01 11.62 3.32
N ALA A 55 -1.04 11.20 2.06
CA ALA A 55 0.14 11.13 1.23
C ALA A 55 -0.17 11.24 -0.26
N ILE A 56 0.86 11.62 -1.02
CA ILE A 56 0.93 11.54 -2.48
C ILE A 56 2.18 10.74 -2.81
N LEU A 57 2.04 9.67 -3.59
CA LEU A 57 3.16 8.85 -4.06
C LEU A 57 3.18 8.83 -5.58
N MET A 58 4.33 9.11 -6.19
CA MET A 58 4.56 9.15 -7.63
C MET A 58 5.87 8.44 -7.95
N GLY A 59 5.86 7.65 -9.02
CA GLY A 59 7.05 6.95 -9.53
C GLY A 59 7.35 5.63 -8.81
N ASP A 60 7.04 5.54 -7.51
CA ASP A 60 6.99 4.30 -6.74
C ASP A 60 5.74 4.28 -5.87
N LYS A 61 5.04 3.14 -5.86
CA LYS A 61 3.83 2.91 -5.05
C LYS A 61 3.94 1.67 -4.15
N ASN A 62 5.12 1.11 -3.98
CA ASN A 62 5.34 -0.08 -3.16
C ASN A 62 4.84 0.12 -1.71
N GLU A 63 4.94 1.36 -1.21
CA GLU A 63 4.51 1.72 0.14
C GLU A 63 3.01 2.05 0.23
N PHE A 64 2.25 2.00 -0.88
CA PHE A 64 0.82 2.36 -0.91
C PHE A 64 0.01 1.62 0.15
N ALA A 65 0.21 0.30 0.27
CA ALA A 65 -0.55 -0.54 1.19
C ALA A 65 -0.24 -0.19 2.66
N GLU A 66 1.04 0.04 2.98
CA GLU A 66 1.47 0.45 4.31
C GLU A 66 0.92 1.84 4.65
N PHE A 67 1.08 2.82 3.77
CA PHE A 67 0.58 4.18 3.98
C PHE A 67 -0.93 4.19 4.18
N LYS A 68 -1.67 3.42 3.37
CA LYS A 68 -3.11 3.28 3.55
C LYS A 68 -3.45 2.76 4.94
N ARG A 69 -2.76 1.72 5.40
CA ARG A 69 -2.94 1.15 6.74
C ARG A 69 -2.63 2.18 7.84
N LEU A 70 -1.51 2.89 7.75
CA LEU A 70 -1.12 3.91 8.72
C LEU A 70 -2.19 5.00 8.87
N ILE A 71 -2.78 5.43 7.74
CA ILE A 71 -3.82 6.47 7.74
C ILE A 71 -5.16 5.91 8.26
N GLU A 72 -5.55 4.69 7.86
CA GLU A 72 -6.83 4.09 8.27
C GLU A 72 -6.87 3.67 9.74
N GLU A 73 -5.75 3.18 10.26
CA GLU A 73 -5.63 2.68 11.64
C GLU A 73 -5.09 3.74 12.61
N GLU A 74 -4.77 4.95 12.13
CA GLU A 74 -4.15 6.04 12.91
C GLU A 74 -2.94 5.59 13.72
N ILE A 75 -2.07 4.79 13.11
CA ILE A 75 -0.87 4.25 13.76
C ILE A 75 0.16 5.35 13.98
N GLU A 76 0.71 5.43 15.20
CA GLU A 76 1.83 6.30 15.55
C GLU A 76 3.08 5.91 14.74
N LEU A 77 3.73 6.91 14.13
CA LEU A 77 4.86 6.70 13.25
C LEU A 77 6.12 6.35 14.04
N SER A 78 6.40 7.01 15.17
CA SER A 78 7.58 6.71 16.01
C SER A 78 8.86 6.51 15.16
N GLU A 79 9.59 5.40 15.34
CA GLU A 79 10.79 5.07 14.56
C GLU A 79 10.50 4.83 13.06
N LYS A 80 9.29 4.37 12.70
CA LYS A 80 8.87 4.15 11.31
C LYS A 80 8.88 5.45 10.51
N ARG A 81 8.75 6.61 11.18
CA ARG A 81 8.87 7.92 10.53
C ARG A 81 10.14 7.99 9.69
N ASN A 82 11.28 7.53 10.19
CA ASN A 82 12.54 7.58 9.43
C ASN A 82 12.59 6.57 8.27
N GLU A 83 12.01 5.38 8.46
CA GLU A 83 11.99 4.29 7.48
C GLU A 83 11.16 4.67 6.24
N LEU A 84 9.94 5.19 6.48
CA LEU A 84 9.03 5.68 5.43
C LEU A 84 9.63 6.86 4.64
N LEU A 85 10.51 7.65 5.27
CA LEU A 85 11.12 8.83 4.67
C LEU A 85 12.42 8.54 3.91
N ARG A 86 13.11 7.42 4.21
CA ARG A 86 14.35 7.03 3.52
C ARG A 86 14.12 6.10 2.33
N GLY A 87 12.89 5.59 2.16
CA GLY A 87 12.51 4.77 1.00
C GLY A 87 13.09 3.36 1.05
N GLN A 88 13.17 2.74 2.23
CA GLN A 88 13.42 1.30 2.31
C GLN A 88 12.14 0.55 1.95
N SER A 89 11.95 0.35 0.65
CA SER A 89 10.95 -0.58 0.14
C SER A 89 11.44 -2.01 0.41
N ASN A 90 10.89 -2.66 1.44
CA ASN A 90 10.92 -4.11 1.57
C ASN A 90 9.90 -4.77 0.59
N SER A 91 9.70 -4.20 -0.60
CA SER A 91 8.75 -4.72 -1.57
C SER A 91 9.13 -6.14 -1.96
N VAL A 92 8.24 -7.08 -1.64
CA VAL A 92 8.34 -8.44 -2.16
C VAL A 92 8.13 -8.37 -3.68
N PRO A 93 9.06 -8.88 -4.51
CA PRO A 93 8.89 -8.88 -5.95
C PRO A 93 7.61 -9.62 -6.36
N LEU A 94 6.96 -9.13 -7.41
CA LEU A 94 5.82 -9.81 -8.03
C LEU A 94 6.23 -11.23 -8.46
N LYS A 95 5.44 -12.23 -8.04
CA LYS A 95 5.62 -13.64 -8.40
C LYS A 95 4.39 -14.16 -9.16
N GLY A 96 4.61 -14.73 -10.33
CA GLY A 96 3.54 -15.33 -11.15
C GLY A 96 2.66 -14.30 -11.86
N LYS A 97 1.43 -14.69 -12.20
CA LYS A 97 0.47 -13.82 -12.90
C LYS A 97 0.07 -12.64 -12.01
N LEU A 98 0.08 -11.42 -12.54
CA LEU A 98 -0.41 -10.24 -11.82
C LEU A 98 -1.89 -10.40 -11.43
N VAL A 99 -2.19 -10.25 -10.13
CA VAL A 99 -3.56 -10.29 -9.57
C VAL A 99 -3.96 -8.91 -9.05
N CYS A 100 -3.09 -8.23 -8.30
CA CYS A 100 -3.36 -6.89 -7.77
C CYS A 100 -2.44 -5.85 -8.39
N SER A 101 -2.97 -5.06 -9.32
CA SER A 101 -2.24 -3.95 -9.97
C SER A 101 -1.88 -2.81 -9.02
N CYS A 102 -2.66 -2.60 -7.94
CA CYS A 102 -2.41 -1.53 -6.98
C CYS A 102 -1.15 -1.80 -6.16
N SER A 103 -1.03 -3.02 -5.63
CA SER A 103 0.03 -3.40 -4.70
C SER A 103 1.11 -4.27 -5.35
N GLN A 104 1.08 -4.44 -6.68
CA GLN A 104 2.02 -5.26 -7.46
C GLN A 104 2.13 -6.72 -6.96
N VAL A 105 0.99 -7.31 -6.60
CA VAL A 105 0.93 -8.68 -6.09
C VAL A 105 0.52 -9.64 -7.20
N GLY A 106 1.31 -10.69 -7.39
CA GLY A 106 0.99 -11.79 -8.28
C GLY A 106 0.40 -13.00 -7.56
N GLU A 107 -0.16 -13.93 -8.33
CA GLU A 107 -0.74 -15.18 -7.84
C GLU A 107 0.27 -15.98 -7.01
N GLY A 108 1.53 -16.04 -7.43
CA GLY A 108 2.58 -16.73 -6.69
C GLY A 108 2.84 -16.14 -5.31
N ASN A 109 2.69 -14.82 -5.13
CA ASN A 109 2.80 -14.19 -3.81
C ASN A 109 1.66 -14.61 -2.89
N LEU A 110 0.43 -14.68 -3.42
CA LEU A 110 -0.74 -15.13 -2.67
C LEU A 110 -0.60 -16.60 -2.26
N LEU A 111 -0.20 -17.46 -3.20
CA LEU A 111 -0.01 -18.90 -2.97
C LEU A 111 1.07 -19.17 -1.91
N GLU A 112 2.19 -18.45 -1.96
CA GLU A 112 3.25 -18.56 -0.96
C GLU A 112 2.77 -18.16 0.44
N THR A 113 2.00 -17.07 0.54
CA THR A 113 1.44 -16.59 1.81
C THR A 113 0.41 -17.58 2.38
N ILE A 114 -0.47 -18.12 1.53
CA ILE A 114 -1.44 -19.15 1.93
C ILE A 114 -0.72 -20.42 2.39
N SER A 115 0.31 -20.86 1.67
CA SER A 115 1.13 -22.02 2.04
C SER A 115 1.89 -21.81 3.36
N GLY A 116 2.16 -20.55 3.72
CA GLY A 116 2.70 -20.15 5.02
C GLY A 116 1.70 -20.22 6.18
N GLY A 117 0.45 -20.64 5.93
CA GLY A 117 -0.58 -20.80 6.96
C GLY A 117 -1.57 -19.64 7.05
N CYS A 118 -1.66 -18.78 6.03
CA CYS A 118 -2.71 -17.76 5.97
C CYS A 118 -3.99 -18.34 5.34
N ASP A 119 -5.02 -18.53 6.16
CA ASP A 119 -6.32 -19.10 5.79
C ASP A 119 -7.48 -18.08 5.79
N ASP A 120 -7.26 -16.88 6.32
CA ASP A 120 -8.24 -15.80 6.35
C ASP A 120 -8.01 -14.76 5.24
N PHE A 121 -9.10 -14.29 4.63
CA PHE A 121 -9.06 -13.31 3.55
C PHE A 121 -8.53 -11.95 4.01
N SER A 122 -8.93 -11.48 5.19
CA SER A 122 -8.50 -10.17 5.70
C SER A 122 -7.02 -10.20 6.09
N LYS A 123 -6.58 -11.31 6.69
CA LYS A 123 -5.17 -11.58 6.97
C LYS A 123 -4.35 -11.63 5.69
N LEU A 124 -4.81 -12.34 4.65
CA LEU A 124 -4.13 -12.42 3.36
C LEU A 124 -3.98 -11.05 2.69
N CYS A 125 -5.04 -10.23 2.72
CA CYS A 125 -4.97 -8.86 2.20
C CYS A 125 -3.99 -7.99 2.99
N SER A 126 -3.92 -8.18 4.32
CA SER A 126 -3.04 -7.41 5.20
C SER A 126 -1.56 -7.80 5.04
N GLU A 127 -1.27 -9.09 4.87
CA GLU A 127 0.10 -9.60 4.71
C GLU A 127 0.66 -9.34 3.31
N THR A 128 -0.18 -9.41 2.27
CA THR A 128 0.27 -9.23 0.88
C THR A 128 0.05 -7.82 0.35
N GLY A 129 -0.80 -7.02 1.00
CA GLY A 129 -1.27 -5.74 0.48
C GLY A 129 -2.29 -5.85 -0.65
N ALA A 130 -2.58 -7.06 -1.17
CA ALA A 130 -3.55 -7.26 -2.24
C ALA A 130 -4.98 -6.91 -1.78
N GLY A 131 -5.78 -6.33 -2.66
CA GLY A 131 -7.17 -5.97 -2.33
C GLY A 131 -7.33 -4.74 -1.42
N LEU A 132 -6.26 -4.19 -0.85
CA LEU A 132 -6.31 -2.99 -0.02
C LEU A 132 -6.41 -1.69 -0.84
N GLY A 133 -6.02 -1.69 -2.11
CA GLY A 133 -6.16 -0.53 -3.00
C GLY A 133 -7.57 -0.35 -3.54
N CYS A 134 -7.75 -0.31 -4.86
CA CYS A 134 -9.07 -0.10 -5.48
C CYS A 134 -10.09 -1.24 -5.22
N GLY A 135 -9.62 -2.40 -4.71
CA GLY A 135 -10.47 -3.54 -4.39
C GLY A 135 -10.95 -4.38 -5.58
N SER A 136 -10.60 -4.03 -6.82
CA SER A 136 -11.09 -4.75 -8.02
C SER A 136 -10.63 -6.21 -8.10
N CYS A 137 -9.50 -6.54 -7.46
CA CYS A 137 -8.94 -7.89 -7.40
C CYS A 137 -9.51 -8.74 -6.25
N LYS A 138 -10.34 -8.19 -5.35
CA LYS A 138 -10.88 -8.94 -4.20
C LYS A 138 -11.61 -10.24 -4.59
N PRO A 139 -12.45 -10.27 -5.65
CA PRO A 139 -13.09 -11.52 -6.08
C PRO A 139 -12.08 -12.60 -6.49
N GLU A 140 -11.06 -12.24 -7.28
CA GLU A 140 -10.02 -13.18 -7.74
C GLU A 140 -9.20 -13.71 -6.56
N ILE A 141 -8.85 -12.86 -5.59
CA ILE A 141 -8.15 -13.26 -4.36
C ILE A 141 -8.97 -14.28 -3.56
N GLN A 142 -10.29 -14.05 -3.40
CA GLN A 142 -11.17 -14.98 -2.68
C GLN A 142 -11.25 -16.35 -3.37
N ASP A 143 -11.32 -16.37 -4.69
CA ASP A 143 -11.36 -17.61 -5.46
C ASP A 143 -10.05 -18.39 -5.34
N ILE A 144 -8.90 -17.72 -5.37
CA ILE A 144 -7.58 -18.33 -5.16
C ILE A 144 -7.50 -18.94 -3.75
N LEU A 145 -7.88 -18.18 -2.71
CA LEU A 145 -7.87 -18.65 -1.32
C LEU A 145 -8.73 -19.91 -1.15
N LYS A 146 -9.97 -19.89 -1.66
CA LYS A 146 -10.89 -21.05 -1.57
C LYS A 146 -10.32 -22.29 -2.26
N LYS A 147 -9.77 -22.15 -3.46
CA LYS A 147 -9.18 -23.28 -4.22
C LYS A 147 -8.01 -23.91 -3.47
N GLN A 148 -7.14 -23.09 -2.88
CA GLN A 148 -5.99 -23.59 -2.14
C GLN A 148 -6.39 -24.32 -0.86
N LEU A 149 -7.31 -23.75 -0.06
CA LEU A 149 -7.78 -24.39 1.18
C LEU A 149 -8.48 -25.74 0.92
N GLN A 150 -9.18 -25.88 -0.21
CA GLN A 150 -9.77 -27.16 -0.63
C GLN A 150 -8.71 -28.20 -1.00
N THR A 151 -7.59 -27.77 -1.58
CA THR A 151 -6.50 -28.66 -2.01
C THR A 151 -5.69 -29.21 -0.84
N VAL A 152 -5.59 -28.47 0.27
CA VAL A 152 -4.86 -28.90 1.49
C VAL A 152 -5.67 -29.91 2.34
N THR A 153 -6.99 -29.99 2.12
CA THR A 153 -7.90 -30.85 2.91
C THR A 153 -8.17 -32.22 2.26
N SER A 154 -7.58 -32.50 1.08
CA SER A 154 -7.71 -33.77 0.35
C SER A 154 -6.38 -34.52 0.32
#